data_AF-A0A2E0VZD5-F1
#
_entry.id   AF-A0A2E0VZD5-F1
#
_cell.length_a   1.000
_cell.length_b   1.000
_cell.length_c   1.000
_cell.angle_alpha   90.00
_cell.angle_beta   90.00
_cell.angle_gamma   90.00
#
_symmetry.space_group_name_H-M   'P 1'
#
loop_
_entity.id
_entity.type
_entity.pdbx_description
1 polymer ?
#
loop_
_entity_poly.entity_id
_entity_poly.type
_entity_poly.pdbx_seq_one_letter_code
_entity_poly.pdbx_strand_id
1 'polypeptide(L)'
;MRINFKQVLMALVLLIIVFVNNTNAQNQEQNNSIDNYTDIRDGRVYKTVEIGTQIWFAENFAYLPEVDTLNISVYGYKGTSVKEAKNTDSYKKYGALYTWEKANQLAPKGWRLPTDADWIQLETATGMPKELALKHGWRGDGDCVTSLKENGGSGFNVIFSGWRTDYGDFRYQNEHANFWVADSHDKERAYERLIGANNNRIGREYGNKGCGFSVRYVRDIPSEKYITYPENEWEMMENVSVFGWSKNKLDRLYRYAIDSTNATGIIVIQSGKMIFDYGDTHETSYIASVRKSLLSMLYGNYVEDGTINLNKTLQELKIDDVGGLLNSEKEATILDILQSKSGVFHPASNPGGNEWLFPERGTKESGTFFIYNNWDFNVAGYIFEKETGKNIYDAFESDIADKIGFQQWDRSKQKKSGDTTKSQFKAYHFELSTRDMARVGYLMLRKGKWKNEQVIPSSWVERSTSITTSYAEMYKVDPRLKNWPWWKWGQGLMWRIWDSPNLSPEFKGAYTATGNAGQYITIIPSMDIVIALKTKAVYGRRTNKEVYEKFLMKLFDAKK
;
A
#
# COMPACT_ATOMS: atom_id res chain seq x y z
N MET A 1 -66.25 29.00 5.85
CA MET A 1 -65.39 29.15 4.65
C MET A 1 -65.44 27.83 3.88
N ARG A 2 -66.23 27.74 2.80
CA ARG A 2 -66.43 26.50 2.04
C ARG A 2 -65.24 26.30 1.10
N ILE A 3 -64.37 25.34 1.41
CA ILE A 3 -63.24 24.99 0.55
C ILE A 3 -63.77 24.24 -0.67
N ASN A 4 -63.51 24.78 -1.85
CA ASN A 4 -63.96 24.23 -3.12
C ASN A 4 -63.11 22.99 -3.46
N PHE A 5 -63.71 21.80 -3.31
CA PHE A 5 -63.06 20.50 -3.55
C PHE A 5 -62.42 20.38 -4.94
N LYS A 6 -62.91 21.10 -5.95
CA LYS A 6 -62.31 21.10 -7.29
C LYS A 6 -60.96 21.83 -7.34
N GLN A 7 -60.76 22.87 -6.53
CA GLN A 7 -59.48 23.60 -6.48
C GLN A 7 -58.41 22.81 -5.70
N VAL A 8 -58.81 22.06 -4.67
CA VAL A 8 -57.89 21.18 -3.91
C VAL A 8 -57.45 19.98 -4.76
N LEU A 9 -58.37 19.38 -5.52
CA LEU A 9 -58.03 18.27 -6.41
C LEU A 9 -57.12 18.69 -7.56
N MET A 10 -57.32 19.89 -8.11
CA MET A 10 -56.50 20.44 -9.19
C MET A 10 -55.09 20.82 -8.69
N ALA A 11 -54.96 21.31 -7.46
CA ALA A 11 -53.67 21.55 -6.82
C ALA A 11 -52.90 20.25 -6.51
N LEU A 12 -53.60 19.18 -6.10
CA LEU A 12 -53.00 17.86 -5.86
C LEU A 12 -52.53 17.18 -7.16
N VAL A 13 -53.28 17.33 -8.26
CA VAL A 13 -52.87 16.80 -9.58
C VAL A 13 -51.67 17.56 -10.15
N LEU A 14 -51.60 18.89 -9.96
CA LEU A 14 -50.42 19.69 -10.32
C LEU A 14 -49.19 19.34 -9.46
N LEU A 15 -49.36 19.08 -8.16
CA LEU A 15 -48.27 18.62 -7.29
C LEU A 15 -47.76 17.22 -7.68
N ILE A 16 -48.64 16.31 -8.10
CA ILE A 16 -48.26 14.98 -8.58
C ILE A 16 -47.57 15.06 -9.95
N ILE A 17 -47.99 15.95 -10.85
CA ILE A 17 -47.31 16.15 -12.15
C ILE A 17 -45.94 16.80 -11.95
N VAL A 18 -45.78 17.72 -10.99
CA VAL A 18 -44.46 18.29 -10.63
C VAL A 18 -43.57 17.25 -9.95
N PHE A 19 -44.12 16.35 -9.12
CA PHE A 19 -43.36 15.24 -8.54
C PHE A 19 -42.99 14.17 -9.56
N VAL A 20 -43.87 13.82 -10.51
CA VAL A 20 -43.62 12.81 -11.55
C VAL A 20 -42.67 13.34 -12.63
N ASN A 21 -42.70 14.65 -12.93
CA ASN A 21 -41.73 15.27 -13.83
C ASN A 21 -40.37 15.56 -13.17
N ASN A 22 -40.30 15.65 -11.84
CA ASN A 22 -39.02 15.69 -11.11
C ASN A 22 -38.40 14.30 -10.88
N THR A 23 -39.14 13.21 -11.08
CA THR A 23 -38.59 11.84 -11.00
C THR A 23 -38.04 11.30 -12.33
N ASN A 24 -38.10 12.06 -13.43
CA ASN A 24 -37.66 11.61 -14.76
C ASN A 24 -36.60 12.52 -15.42
N ALA A 25 -35.83 13.29 -14.64
CA ALA A 25 -34.70 14.07 -15.17
C ALA A 25 -33.58 14.24 -14.13
N GLN A 26 -33.10 13.15 -13.55
CA GLN A 26 -31.75 13.05 -13.02
C GLN A 26 -31.15 11.70 -13.44
N ASN A 27 -30.93 11.52 -14.75
CA ASN A 27 -29.80 10.72 -15.17
C ASN A 27 -28.56 11.48 -14.70
N GLN A 28 -28.05 11.12 -13.53
CA GLN A 28 -26.71 11.50 -13.13
C GLN A 28 -25.75 10.91 -14.15
N GLU A 29 -25.21 11.72 -15.04
CA GLU A 29 -23.91 11.44 -15.63
C GLU A 29 -22.95 11.23 -14.46
N GLN A 30 -22.56 9.97 -14.22
CA GLN A 30 -21.43 9.62 -13.38
C GLN A 30 -20.20 10.31 -14.00
N ASN A 31 -19.90 11.53 -13.57
CA ASN A 31 -18.64 12.19 -13.86
C ASN A 31 -17.54 11.45 -13.08
N ASN A 32 -17.10 10.32 -13.64
CA ASN A 32 -15.89 9.63 -13.21
C ASN A 32 -14.72 10.57 -13.45
N SER A 33 -14.04 11.00 -12.39
CA SER A 33 -12.89 11.90 -12.49
C SER A 33 -11.76 11.21 -13.27
N ILE A 34 -11.35 11.80 -14.39
CA ILE A 34 -10.22 11.32 -15.20
C ILE A 34 -8.94 11.90 -14.63
N ASP A 35 -8.15 11.07 -13.94
CA ASP A 35 -6.81 11.39 -13.45
C ASP A 35 -5.74 10.87 -14.42
N ASN A 36 -4.50 11.37 -14.32
CA ASN A 36 -3.38 10.92 -15.16
C ASN A 36 -2.33 10.12 -14.37
N TYR A 37 -1.73 9.12 -15.00
CA TYR A 37 -0.59 8.35 -14.51
C TYR A 37 0.60 8.47 -15.48
N THR A 38 1.77 8.88 -14.98
CA THR A 38 3.01 8.92 -15.77
C THR A 38 3.86 7.67 -15.52
N ASP A 39 4.13 6.90 -16.56
CA ASP A 39 5.08 5.78 -16.49
C ASP A 39 6.51 6.30 -16.56
N ILE A 40 7.25 6.16 -15.46
CA ILE A 40 8.62 6.69 -15.33
C ILE A 40 9.62 6.03 -16.28
N ARG A 41 9.29 4.87 -16.86
CA ARG A 41 10.21 4.10 -17.72
C ARG A 41 10.35 4.72 -19.12
N ASP A 42 9.31 5.38 -19.60
CA ASP A 42 9.29 6.02 -20.93
C ASP A 42 8.68 7.44 -20.94
N GLY A 43 8.25 7.95 -19.78
CA GLY A 43 7.64 9.26 -19.63
C GLY A 43 6.22 9.35 -20.18
N ARG A 44 5.62 8.24 -20.63
CA ARG A 44 4.27 8.27 -21.21
C ARG A 44 3.23 8.53 -20.13
N VAL A 45 2.31 9.43 -20.43
CA VAL A 45 1.14 9.72 -19.59
C VAL A 45 -0.03 8.89 -20.08
N TYR A 46 -0.69 8.19 -19.16
CA TYR A 46 -1.91 7.42 -19.38
C TYR A 46 -3.05 8.08 -18.61
N LYS A 47 -4.19 8.25 -19.26
CA LYS A 47 -5.44 8.57 -18.58
C LYS A 47 -5.89 7.39 -17.74
N THR A 48 -6.49 7.70 -16.61
CA THR A 48 -7.06 6.73 -15.67
C THR A 48 -8.48 7.14 -15.34
N VAL A 49 -9.28 6.16 -14.94
CA VAL A 49 -10.68 6.37 -14.61
C VAL A 49 -11.03 5.56 -13.37
N GLU A 50 -11.79 6.17 -12.48
CA GLU A 50 -12.40 5.48 -11.36
C GLU A 50 -13.70 4.80 -11.83
N ILE A 51 -13.80 3.48 -11.65
CA ILE A 51 -15.02 2.72 -11.90
C ILE A 51 -15.28 1.85 -10.66
N GLY A 52 -16.42 2.09 -10.00
CA GLY A 52 -16.69 1.50 -8.69
C GLY A 52 -15.65 1.95 -7.66
N THR A 53 -14.92 1.01 -7.05
CA THR A 53 -13.84 1.29 -6.10
C THR A 53 -12.45 1.04 -6.65
N GLN A 54 -12.33 0.98 -7.97
CA GLN A 54 -11.10 0.62 -8.66
C GLN A 54 -10.69 1.74 -9.60
N ILE A 55 -9.37 1.98 -9.69
CA ILE A 55 -8.82 2.88 -10.69
C ILE A 55 -8.26 2.04 -11.82
N TRP A 56 -8.76 2.29 -13.03
CA TRP A 56 -8.41 1.59 -14.25
C TRP A 56 -7.64 2.51 -15.20
N PHE A 57 -6.77 1.93 -16.01
CA PHE A 57 -6.30 2.62 -17.20
C PHE A 57 -7.47 2.89 -18.16
N ALA A 58 -7.63 4.14 -18.54
CA ALA A 58 -8.59 4.60 -19.55
C ALA A 58 -8.00 4.54 -20.97
N GLU A 59 -6.74 4.14 -21.11
CA GLU A 59 -6.05 3.91 -22.39
C GLU A 59 -5.32 2.57 -22.40
N ASN A 60 -5.13 1.98 -23.59
CA ASN A 60 -4.35 0.75 -23.72
C ASN A 60 -2.89 1.00 -23.30
N PHE A 61 -2.33 0.09 -22.51
CA PHE A 61 -0.91 0.13 -22.18
C PHE A 61 -0.04 0.07 -23.44
N ALA A 62 1.02 0.89 -23.49
CA ALA A 62 1.82 1.09 -24.70
C ALA A 62 3.34 1.12 -24.44
N TYR A 63 3.79 0.76 -23.23
CA TYR A 63 5.22 0.65 -22.94
C TYR A 63 5.85 -0.41 -23.84
N LEU A 64 6.79 0.00 -24.68
CA LEU A 64 7.35 -0.83 -25.75
C LEU A 64 8.88 -0.88 -25.60
N PRO A 65 9.40 -1.75 -24.71
CA PRO A 65 10.85 -1.92 -24.52
C PRO A 65 11.49 -2.74 -25.66
N GLU A 66 10.71 -3.63 -26.26
CA GLU A 66 11.06 -4.50 -27.38
C GLU A 66 9.81 -4.68 -28.26
N VAL A 67 10.00 -5.10 -29.50
CA VAL A 67 8.89 -5.43 -30.40
C VAL A 67 9.26 -6.63 -31.27
N ASP A 68 8.32 -7.55 -31.40
CA ASP A 68 8.38 -8.74 -32.26
C ASP A 68 6.95 -9.17 -32.65
N THR A 69 6.81 -10.39 -33.20
CA THR A 69 5.51 -10.97 -33.55
C THR A 69 5.06 -12.07 -32.60
N LEU A 70 5.67 -12.21 -31.41
CA LEU A 70 5.42 -13.31 -30.49
C LEU A 70 5.14 -12.87 -29.04
N ASN A 71 5.89 -11.91 -28.51
CA ASN A 71 5.87 -11.49 -27.11
C ASN A 71 5.21 -10.12 -26.92
N ILE A 72 5.69 -9.10 -27.63
CA ILE A 72 5.17 -7.74 -27.59
C ILE A 72 5.10 -7.24 -29.02
N SER A 73 3.91 -6.94 -29.51
CA SER A 73 3.67 -6.67 -30.92
C SER A 73 2.90 -5.38 -31.12
N VAL A 74 3.09 -4.77 -32.28
CA VAL A 74 2.27 -3.65 -32.77
C VAL A 74 1.47 -4.16 -33.96
N TYR A 75 0.16 -3.90 -33.97
CA TYR A 75 -0.72 -4.46 -34.99
C TYR A 75 -0.23 -4.13 -36.41
N GLY A 76 0.04 -5.17 -37.21
CA GLY A 76 0.50 -5.06 -38.59
C GLY A 76 2.00 -4.79 -38.77
N TYR A 77 2.75 -4.58 -37.69
CA TYR A 77 4.21 -4.42 -37.75
C TYR A 77 4.91 -5.77 -37.56
N LYS A 78 5.79 -6.13 -38.50
CA LYS A 78 6.54 -7.41 -38.48
C LYS A 78 8.04 -7.24 -38.24
N GLY A 79 8.52 -6.01 -38.05
CA GLY A 79 9.92 -5.73 -37.77
C GLY A 79 10.25 -5.83 -36.27
N THR A 80 11.49 -5.50 -35.92
CA THR A 80 12.00 -5.52 -34.54
C THR A 80 12.46 -4.13 -34.04
N SER A 81 12.34 -3.09 -34.87
CA SER A 81 12.75 -1.73 -34.50
C SER A 81 11.65 -1.04 -33.71
N VAL A 82 11.89 -0.85 -32.41
CA VAL A 82 10.97 -0.10 -31.52
C VAL A 82 10.69 1.30 -32.06
N LYS A 83 11.70 1.98 -32.60
CA LYS A 83 11.55 3.34 -33.15
C LYS A 83 10.59 3.36 -34.34
N GLU A 84 10.70 2.40 -35.25
CA GLU A 84 9.81 2.29 -36.40
C GLU A 84 8.40 1.87 -35.97
N ALA A 85 8.29 0.88 -35.09
CA ALA A 85 7.00 0.45 -34.54
C ALA A 85 6.25 1.63 -33.90
N LYS A 86 6.94 2.45 -33.10
CA LYS A 86 6.36 3.66 -32.47
C LYS A 86 5.88 4.72 -33.48
N ASN A 87 6.44 4.74 -34.69
CA ASN A 87 6.04 5.67 -35.74
C ASN A 87 4.82 5.21 -36.54
N THR A 88 4.42 3.94 -36.43
CA THR A 88 3.22 3.42 -37.11
C THR A 88 1.94 4.06 -36.56
N ASP A 89 0.93 4.20 -37.43
CA ASP A 89 -0.38 4.69 -37.03
C ASP A 89 -1.07 3.73 -36.05
N SER A 90 -0.85 2.42 -36.22
CA SER A 90 -1.32 1.39 -35.31
C SER A 90 -0.83 1.63 -33.88
N TYR A 91 0.48 1.84 -33.67
CA TYR A 91 1.00 2.07 -32.33
C TYR A 91 0.46 3.37 -31.72
N LYS A 92 0.48 4.47 -32.50
CA LYS A 92 0.03 5.78 -32.04
C LYS A 92 -1.42 5.76 -31.57
N LYS A 93 -2.27 4.97 -32.25
CA LYS A 93 -3.71 4.89 -31.96
C LYS A 93 -4.06 3.82 -30.92
N TYR A 94 -3.49 2.62 -31.02
CA TYR A 94 -3.95 1.45 -30.26
C TYR A 94 -2.96 0.97 -29.19
N GLY A 95 -1.71 1.45 -29.22
CA GLY A 95 -0.64 0.97 -28.36
C GLY A 95 -0.05 -0.37 -28.85
N ALA A 96 0.26 -1.25 -27.91
CA ALA A 96 0.87 -2.55 -28.17
C ALA A 96 0.01 -3.71 -27.65
N LEU A 97 0.30 -4.91 -28.15
CA LEU A 97 -0.33 -6.17 -27.80
C LEU A 97 0.70 -7.08 -27.13
N TYR A 98 0.36 -7.63 -25.97
CA TYR A 98 1.28 -8.36 -25.11
C TYR A 98 0.82 -9.80 -24.94
N THR A 99 1.76 -10.74 -24.81
CA THR A 99 1.45 -12.06 -24.24
C THR A 99 1.03 -11.94 -22.78
N TRP A 100 0.34 -12.97 -22.28
CA TRP A 100 -0.13 -12.99 -20.90
C TRP A 100 1.04 -12.89 -19.91
N GLU A 101 2.17 -13.53 -20.21
CA GLU A 101 3.38 -13.46 -19.38
C GLU A 101 3.97 -12.04 -19.35
N LYS A 102 4.13 -11.40 -20.52
CA LYS A 102 4.64 -10.03 -20.61
C LYS A 102 3.69 -9.02 -19.97
N ALA A 103 2.38 -9.21 -20.09
CA ALA A 103 1.37 -8.37 -19.44
C ALA A 103 1.47 -8.44 -17.90
N ASN A 104 1.77 -9.61 -17.33
CA ASN A 104 2.02 -9.72 -15.89
C ASN A 104 3.36 -9.08 -15.48
N GLN A 105 4.41 -9.34 -16.26
CA GLN A 105 5.77 -8.88 -15.96
C GLN A 105 5.91 -7.35 -16.03
N LEU A 106 5.23 -6.69 -16.97
CA LEU A 106 5.44 -5.28 -17.30
C LEU A 106 4.52 -4.31 -16.56
N ALA A 107 3.68 -4.81 -15.65
CA ALA A 107 2.80 -3.97 -14.83
C ALA A 107 3.61 -2.87 -14.10
N PRO A 108 3.25 -1.58 -14.27
CA PRO A 108 3.96 -0.51 -13.59
C PRO A 108 3.91 -0.63 -12.05
N LYS A 109 4.83 0.06 -11.35
CA LYS A 109 4.81 0.09 -9.89
C LYS A 109 3.48 0.68 -9.40
N GLY A 110 2.83 0.02 -8.43
CA GLY A 110 1.52 0.42 -7.92
C GLY A 110 0.32 -0.02 -8.78
N TRP A 111 0.56 -0.67 -9.91
CA TRP A 111 -0.47 -1.23 -10.79
C TRP A 111 -0.30 -2.74 -10.91
N ARG A 112 -1.37 -3.43 -11.31
CA ARG A 112 -1.39 -4.88 -11.55
C ARG A 112 -2.32 -5.22 -12.73
N LEU A 113 -2.06 -6.37 -13.37
CA LEU A 113 -3.01 -6.94 -14.32
C LEU A 113 -4.32 -7.27 -13.57
N PRO A 114 -5.49 -6.96 -14.13
CA PRO A 114 -6.76 -7.19 -13.47
C PRO A 114 -7.03 -8.69 -13.36
N THR A 115 -7.48 -9.12 -12.19
CA THR A 115 -8.08 -10.42 -11.95
C THR A 115 -9.50 -10.47 -12.49
N ASP A 116 -10.06 -11.67 -12.54
CA ASP A 116 -11.44 -11.91 -12.96
C ASP A 116 -12.42 -11.23 -12.00
N ALA A 117 -12.07 -11.17 -10.71
CA ALA A 117 -12.85 -10.47 -9.70
C ALA A 117 -12.86 -8.94 -9.92
N ASP A 118 -11.80 -8.35 -10.46
CA ASP A 118 -11.79 -6.92 -10.80
C ASP A 118 -12.69 -6.64 -11.99
N TRP A 119 -12.62 -7.49 -13.02
CA TRP A 119 -13.52 -7.37 -14.17
C TRP A 119 -14.97 -7.54 -13.79
N ILE A 120 -15.29 -8.51 -12.92
CA ILE A 120 -16.65 -8.67 -12.38
C ILE A 120 -17.08 -7.39 -11.63
N GLN A 121 -16.20 -6.81 -10.81
CA GLN A 121 -16.50 -5.55 -10.12
C GLN A 121 -16.77 -4.40 -11.09
N LEU A 122 -15.90 -4.21 -12.09
CA LEU A 122 -16.09 -3.21 -13.15
C LEU A 122 -17.42 -3.42 -13.89
N GLU A 123 -17.72 -4.65 -14.32
CA GLU A 123 -18.96 -4.98 -15.03
C GLU A 123 -20.19 -4.71 -14.16
N THR A 124 -20.13 -5.03 -12.87
CA THR A 124 -21.23 -4.74 -11.94
C THR A 124 -21.37 -3.25 -11.65
N ALA A 125 -20.25 -2.51 -11.58
CA ALA A 125 -20.25 -1.07 -11.37
C ALA A 125 -20.84 -0.32 -12.58
N THR A 126 -20.74 -0.89 -13.78
CA THR A 126 -21.39 -0.35 -14.98
C THR A 126 -22.80 -0.89 -15.23
N GLY A 127 -23.40 -1.56 -14.23
CA GLY A 127 -24.81 -1.94 -14.24
C GLY A 127 -25.10 -3.40 -14.57
N MET A 128 -24.10 -4.25 -14.80
CA MET A 128 -24.34 -5.68 -15.02
C MET A 128 -24.75 -6.39 -13.72
N PRO A 129 -25.83 -7.18 -13.69
CA PRO A 129 -26.15 -8.00 -12.53
C PRO A 129 -25.01 -8.97 -12.19
N LYS A 130 -24.66 -9.09 -10.91
CA LYS A 130 -23.52 -9.91 -10.46
C LYS A 130 -23.65 -11.37 -10.85
N GLU A 131 -24.85 -11.93 -10.79
CA GLU A 131 -25.15 -13.31 -11.19
C GLU A 131 -24.89 -13.54 -12.68
N LEU A 132 -25.03 -12.47 -13.49
CA LEU A 132 -24.73 -12.50 -14.92
C LEU A 132 -23.24 -12.33 -15.18
N ALA A 133 -22.57 -11.41 -14.48
CA ALA A 133 -21.13 -11.17 -14.59
C ALA A 133 -20.28 -12.43 -14.27
N LEU A 134 -20.76 -13.26 -13.34
CA LEU A 134 -20.13 -14.53 -12.95
C LEU A 134 -20.22 -15.64 -14.02
N LYS A 135 -21.12 -15.51 -15.00
CA LYS A 135 -21.30 -16.55 -16.03
C LYS A 135 -20.16 -16.51 -17.04
N HIS A 136 -19.68 -17.70 -17.40
CA HIS A 136 -18.81 -17.90 -18.56
C HIS A 136 -19.60 -17.67 -19.86
N GLY A 137 -18.93 -17.20 -20.90
CA GLY A 137 -19.56 -16.91 -22.20
C GLY A 137 -19.76 -15.42 -22.47
N TRP A 138 -20.51 -15.13 -23.54
CA TRP A 138 -20.96 -13.78 -23.87
C TRP A 138 -22.16 -13.36 -23.02
N ARG A 139 -22.04 -12.25 -22.29
CA ARG A 139 -23.05 -11.75 -21.35
C ARG A 139 -23.14 -10.22 -21.33
N GLY A 140 -24.07 -9.72 -20.51
CA GLY A 140 -24.44 -8.30 -20.46
C GLY A 140 -25.60 -7.96 -21.39
N ASP A 141 -26.15 -6.77 -21.20
CA ASP A 141 -27.14 -6.13 -22.04
C ASP A 141 -26.62 -4.82 -22.64
N GLY A 142 -27.49 -4.15 -23.41
CA GLY A 142 -27.18 -2.94 -24.17
C GLY A 142 -26.39 -1.90 -23.39
N ASP A 143 -26.88 -1.53 -22.22
CA ASP A 143 -26.44 -0.33 -21.53
C ASP A 143 -25.13 -0.57 -20.76
N CYS A 144 -25.01 -1.71 -20.07
CA CYS A 144 -23.83 -1.96 -19.24
C CYS A 144 -22.54 -2.13 -20.06
N VAL A 145 -22.62 -2.74 -21.25
CA VAL A 145 -21.46 -2.94 -22.13
C VAL A 145 -21.19 -1.72 -23.02
N THR A 146 -22.24 -1.05 -23.51
CA THR A 146 -22.07 0.18 -24.29
C THR A 146 -21.36 1.24 -23.47
N SER A 147 -21.62 1.30 -22.16
CA SER A 147 -20.96 2.25 -21.28
C SER A 147 -19.43 2.15 -21.27
N LEU A 148 -18.87 0.97 -21.53
CA LEU A 148 -17.42 0.70 -21.56
C LEU A 148 -16.75 1.20 -22.84
N LYS A 149 -17.51 1.38 -23.92
CA LYS A 149 -16.99 1.83 -25.22
C LYS A 149 -16.66 3.32 -25.18
N GLU A 150 -15.90 3.79 -26.17
CA GLU A 150 -15.69 5.23 -26.37
C GLU A 150 -17.03 5.98 -26.40
N ASN A 151 -17.12 7.08 -25.65
CA ASN A 151 -18.32 7.89 -25.46
C ASN A 151 -19.50 7.18 -24.78
N GLY A 152 -19.29 6.01 -24.17
CA GLY A 152 -20.31 5.28 -23.42
C GLY A 152 -20.60 5.83 -22.02
N GLY A 153 -19.75 6.74 -21.52
CA GLY A 153 -19.96 7.42 -20.23
C GLY A 153 -19.23 6.81 -19.03
N SER A 154 -18.76 5.55 -19.08
CA SER A 154 -17.96 4.98 -17.97
C SER A 154 -16.53 5.55 -17.88
N GLY A 155 -16.02 6.11 -18.98
CA GLY A 155 -14.63 6.55 -19.13
C GLY A 155 -13.61 5.42 -19.31
N PHE A 156 -14.03 4.15 -19.34
CA PHE A 156 -13.16 3.02 -19.65
C PHE A 156 -12.63 3.09 -21.10
N ASN A 157 -13.45 3.59 -22.02
CA ASN A 157 -13.09 3.96 -23.40
C ASN A 157 -12.34 2.84 -24.14
N VAL A 158 -13.02 1.71 -24.40
CA VAL A 158 -12.49 0.61 -25.20
C VAL A 158 -12.11 1.09 -26.60
N ILE A 159 -10.88 0.79 -27.02
CA ILE A 159 -10.42 0.98 -28.39
C ILE A 159 -10.20 -0.40 -29.01
N PHE A 160 -10.81 -0.64 -30.18
CA PHE A 160 -10.82 -1.95 -30.86
C PHE A 160 -9.52 -2.19 -31.65
N SER A 161 -8.46 -2.54 -30.93
CA SER A 161 -7.12 -2.79 -31.48
C SER A 161 -6.97 -4.09 -32.27
N GLY A 162 -7.96 -4.98 -32.20
CA GLY A 162 -7.78 -6.37 -32.58
C GLY A 162 -6.84 -7.12 -31.63
N TRP A 163 -6.41 -8.30 -32.04
CA TRP A 163 -5.50 -9.15 -31.29
C TRP A 163 -4.54 -9.91 -32.22
N ARG A 164 -3.53 -10.54 -31.63
CA ARG A 164 -2.56 -11.37 -32.34
C ARG A 164 -2.66 -12.83 -31.89
N THR A 165 -2.67 -13.78 -32.83
CA THR A 165 -2.62 -15.22 -32.56
C THR A 165 -1.29 -15.62 -31.93
N ASP A 166 -1.20 -16.77 -31.31
CA ASP A 166 0.05 -17.29 -30.72
C ASP A 166 1.16 -17.56 -31.74
N TYR A 167 0.81 -17.80 -33.01
CA TYR A 167 1.75 -17.92 -34.13
C TYR A 167 2.00 -16.61 -34.91
N GLY A 168 1.48 -15.46 -34.44
CA GLY A 168 1.91 -14.14 -34.93
C GLY A 168 1.03 -13.46 -35.97
N ASP A 169 -0.14 -14.01 -36.30
CA ASP A 169 -1.11 -13.36 -37.19
C ASP A 169 -1.95 -12.33 -36.45
N PHE A 170 -2.27 -11.22 -37.10
CA PHE A 170 -3.14 -10.17 -36.55
C PHE A 170 -4.58 -10.33 -37.04
N ARG A 171 -5.55 -10.15 -36.14
CA ARG A 171 -6.97 -10.41 -36.41
C ARG A 171 -7.86 -9.29 -35.84
N TYR A 172 -8.95 -8.99 -36.57
CA TYR A 172 -10.11 -8.22 -36.08
C TYR A 172 -9.82 -6.79 -35.56
N GLN A 173 -8.83 -6.09 -36.11
CA GLN A 173 -8.67 -4.65 -35.82
C GLN A 173 -9.90 -3.87 -36.25
N ASN A 174 -10.33 -2.91 -35.41
CA ASN A 174 -11.57 -2.15 -35.50
C ASN A 174 -12.85 -2.95 -35.20
N GLU A 175 -12.77 -4.26 -35.01
CA GLU A 175 -13.95 -5.10 -34.73
C GLU A 175 -13.98 -5.61 -33.30
N HIS A 176 -12.82 -5.97 -32.73
CA HIS A 176 -12.72 -6.58 -31.40
C HIS A 176 -11.61 -5.95 -30.56
N ALA A 177 -11.83 -5.96 -29.24
CA ALA A 177 -10.81 -5.72 -28.23
C ALA A 177 -10.77 -6.92 -27.28
N ASN A 178 -9.57 -7.48 -27.11
CA ASN A 178 -9.31 -8.54 -26.13
C ASN A 178 -8.42 -7.96 -25.04
N PHE A 179 -8.75 -8.30 -23.79
CA PHE A 179 -8.00 -7.87 -22.62
C PHE A 179 -7.60 -9.06 -21.76
N TRP A 180 -6.34 -9.06 -21.33
CA TRP A 180 -5.86 -10.08 -20.41
C TRP A 180 -6.44 -9.95 -19.01
N VAL A 181 -6.71 -11.11 -18.42
CA VAL A 181 -7.02 -11.28 -17.00
C VAL A 181 -5.89 -12.06 -16.34
N ALA A 182 -5.52 -11.70 -15.11
CA ALA A 182 -4.40 -12.29 -14.38
C ALA A 182 -4.65 -13.74 -13.94
N ASP A 183 -5.90 -14.19 -13.88
CA ASP A 183 -6.23 -15.54 -13.48
C ASP A 183 -5.91 -16.55 -14.60
N SER A 184 -5.00 -17.48 -14.28
CA SER A 184 -4.71 -18.62 -15.15
C SER A 184 -5.89 -19.59 -15.12
N HIS A 185 -6.31 -20.10 -16.28
CA HIS A 185 -7.29 -21.18 -16.35
C HIS A 185 -6.59 -22.54 -16.28
N ASP A 186 -5.55 -22.71 -17.09
CA ASP A 186 -4.70 -23.90 -17.11
C ASP A 186 -3.25 -23.53 -17.52
N LYS A 187 -2.45 -24.52 -17.91
CA LYS A 187 -1.05 -24.29 -18.30
C LYS A 187 -0.93 -23.39 -19.54
N GLU A 188 -1.83 -23.55 -20.51
CA GLU A 188 -1.77 -22.92 -21.82
C GLU A 188 -2.66 -21.68 -21.91
N ARG A 189 -3.71 -21.60 -21.10
CA ARG A 189 -4.77 -20.59 -21.22
C ARG A 189 -4.97 -19.77 -19.95
N ALA A 190 -5.34 -18.51 -20.14
CA ALA A 190 -5.74 -17.59 -19.07
C ALA A 190 -7.11 -16.99 -19.38
N TYR A 191 -7.77 -16.46 -18.36
CA TYR A 191 -9.01 -15.74 -18.57
C TYR A 191 -8.78 -14.50 -19.46
N GLU A 192 -9.79 -14.17 -20.25
CA GLU A 192 -9.83 -12.95 -21.05
C GLU A 192 -11.18 -12.25 -20.97
N ARG A 193 -11.19 -10.99 -21.41
CA ARG A 193 -12.40 -10.24 -21.73
C ARG A 193 -12.40 -9.82 -23.19
N LEU A 194 -13.49 -10.11 -23.89
CA LEU A 194 -13.70 -9.71 -25.29
C LEU A 194 -14.85 -8.72 -25.39
N ILE A 195 -14.63 -7.61 -26.09
CA ILE A 195 -15.69 -6.64 -26.39
C ILE A 195 -15.69 -6.40 -27.90
N GLY A 196 -16.86 -6.55 -28.53
CA GLY A 196 -17.04 -6.29 -29.96
C GLY A 196 -17.51 -4.86 -30.23
N ALA A 197 -17.10 -4.30 -31.36
CA ALA A 197 -17.54 -2.97 -31.80
C ALA A 197 -19.05 -2.94 -32.03
N ASN A 198 -19.58 -3.95 -32.71
CA ASN A 198 -20.97 -4.01 -33.18
C ASN A 198 -21.90 -4.85 -32.30
N ASN A 199 -21.43 -5.39 -31.17
CA ASN A 199 -22.28 -6.11 -30.22
C ASN A 199 -22.27 -5.41 -28.86
N ASN A 200 -23.33 -5.60 -28.08
CA ASN A 200 -23.45 -5.03 -26.74
C ASN A 200 -23.31 -6.12 -25.68
N ARG A 201 -22.34 -7.02 -25.90
CA ARG A 201 -22.02 -8.08 -24.96
C ARG A 201 -20.52 -8.08 -24.72
N ILE A 202 -20.15 -8.58 -23.56
CA ILE A 202 -18.76 -8.84 -23.22
C ILE A 202 -18.59 -10.35 -23.09
N GLY A 203 -17.49 -10.91 -23.61
CA GLY A 203 -17.13 -12.33 -23.48
C GLY A 203 -16.21 -12.56 -22.27
N ARG A 204 -16.48 -13.57 -21.46
CA ARG A 204 -15.60 -14.09 -20.39
C ARG A 204 -15.23 -15.49 -20.80
N GLU A 205 -14.04 -15.60 -21.37
CA GLU A 205 -13.56 -16.77 -22.09
C GLU A 205 -12.12 -17.07 -21.66
N TYR A 206 -11.51 -18.04 -22.33
CA TYR A 206 -10.12 -18.44 -22.14
C TYR A 206 -9.30 -18.19 -23.40
N GLY A 207 -8.29 -17.33 -23.31
CA GLY A 207 -7.32 -17.09 -24.38
C GLY A 207 -6.02 -17.87 -24.18
N ASN A 208 -5.41 -18.32 -25.28
CA ASN A 208 -4.06 -18.92 -25.24
C ASN A 208 -3.06 -17.86 -24.77
N LYS A 209 -2.28 -18.15 -23.73
CA LYS A 209 -1.31 -17.21 -23.12
C LYS A 209 -0.27 -16.69 -24.11
N GLY A 210 -0.02 -17.47 -25.16
CA GLY A 210 0.84 -17.12 -26.26
C GLY A 210 0.27 -16.08 -27.22
N CYS A 211 -1.01 -15.71 -27.17
CA CYS A 211 -1.64 -14.66 -28.00
C CYS A 211 -1.23 -13.24 -27.53
N GLY A 212 -1.37 -12.24 -28.39
CA GLY A 212 -1.11 -10.83 -28.06
C GLY A 212 -2.41 -10.05 -27.88
N PHE A 213 -2.71 -9.61 -26.66
CA PHE A 213 -3.91 -8.81 -26.32
C PHE A 213 -3.54 -7.44 -25.76
N SER A 214 -4.50 -6.52 -25.77
CA SER A 214 -4.36 -5.24 -25.09
C SER A 214 -4.40 -5.41 -23.57
N VAL A 215 -3.83 -4.43 -22.87
CA VAL A 215 -3.76 -4.45 -21.41
C VAL A 215 -4.32 -3.14 -20.85
N ARG A 216 -5.25 -3.27 -19.90
CA ARG A 216 -5.67 -2.20 -18.99
C ARG A 216 -5.27 -2.62 -17.58
N TYR A 217 -4.34 -1.90 -16.98
CA TYR A 217 -3.99 -2.18 -15.58
C TYR A 217 -5.01 -1.58 -14.63
N VAL A 218 -5.15 -2.22 -13.48
CA VAL A 218 -6.02 -1.79 -12.39
C VAL A 218 -5.18 -1.61 -11.12
N ARG A 219 -5.63 -0.73 -10.24
CA ARG A 219 -5.16 -0.63 -8.86
C ARG A 219 -6.34 -0.38 -7.93
N ASP A 220 -6.28 -1.00 -6.77
CA ASP A 220 -7.25 -0.78 -5.70
C ASP A 220 -6.85 0.48 -4.95
N ILE A 221 -7.54 1.58 -5.20
CA ILE A 221 -7.26 2.85 -4.53
C ILE A 221 -8.57 3.59 -4.29
N PRO A 222 -8.81 4.09 -3.06
CA PRO A 222 -9.82 5.11 -2.88
C PRO A 222 -9.41 6.35 -3.67
N SER A 223 -10.23 6.73 -4.64
CA SER A 223 -10.27 8.09 -5.16
C SER A 223 -10.15 9.11 -4.03
N GLU A 224 -9.52 10.26 -4.27
CA GLU A 224 -9.30 11.30 -3.24
C GLU A 224 -10.60 11.64 -2.50
N LYS A 225 -11.75 11.57 -3.17
CA LYS A 225 -13.07 11.79 -2.58
C LYS A 225 -13.43 10.85 -1.42
N TYR A 226 -12.83 9.65 -1.36
CA TYR A 226 -13.04 8.69 -0.26
C TYR A 226 -11.96 8.78 0.82
N ILE A 227 -10.89 9.53 0.59
CA ILE A 227 -9.87 9.77 1.61
C ILE A 227 -10.46 10.70 2.65
N THR A 228 -10.65 10.17 3.84
CA THR A 228 -11.09 10.92 5.01
C THR A 228 -9.97 10.94 6.05
N TYR A 229 -10.07 11.84 7.01
CA TYR A 229 -9.21 11.85 8.18
C TYR A 229 -10.10 11.72 9.41
N PRO A 230 -9.69 10.95 10.42
CA PRO A 230 -10.44 10.93 11.66
C PRO A 230 -10.41 12.34 12.26
N GLU A 231 -11.54 12.77 12.81
CA GLU A 231 -11.56 13.93 13.70
C GLU A 231 -11.05 13.48 15.07
N ASN A 232 -11.84 13.68 16.13
CA ASN A 232 -11.50 13.18 17.46
C ASN A 232 -11.43 11.65 17.45
N GLU A 233 -12.37 10.96 16.80
CA GLU A 233 -12.44 9.50 16.78
C GLU A 233 -12.29 8.93 15.36
N TRP A 234 -11.72 7.74 15.26
CA TRP A 234 -11.88 6.91 14.07
C TRP A 234 -13.35 6.47 13.92
N GLU A 235 -13.89 6.68 12.72
CA GLU A 235 -15.21 6.20 12.32
C GLU A 235 -15.13 4.79 11.74
N MET A 236 -16.14 3.96 12.03
CA MET A 236 -16.34 2.70 11.33
C MET A 236 -16.88 2.95 9.93
N MET A 237 -16.40 2.17 8.96
CA MET A 237 -16.90 2.17 7.59
C MET A 237 -18.26 1.47 7.54
N GLU A 238 -19.31 2.21 7.21
CA GLU A 238 -20.70 1.69 7.24
C GLU A 238 -20.94 0.56 6.23
N ASN A 239 -20.40 0.68 5.01
CA ASN A 239 -20.61 -0.29 3.95
C ASN A 239 -19.30 -0.77 3.34
N VAL A 240 -18.60 -1.62 4.11
CA VAL A 240 -17.33 -2.26 3.70
C VAL A 240 -17.45 -3.05 2.39
N SER A 241 -18.65 -3.51 2.02
CA SER A 241 -18.86 -4.28 0.79
C SER A 241 -18.71 -3.45 -0.49
N VAL A 242 -18.99 -2.14 -0.42
CA VAL A 242 -18.71 -1.20 -1.52
C VAL A 242 -17.22 -1.22 -1.84
N PHE A 243 -16.37 -1.34 -0.81
CA PHE A 243 -14.93 -1.45 -0.94
C PHE A 243 -14.47 -2.91 -1.13
N GLY A 244 -15.32 -3.82 -1.60
CA GLY A 244 -14.94 -5.20 -1.89
C GLY A 244 -14.69 -6.09 -0.68
N TRP A 245 -15.04 -5.67 0.54
CA TRP A 245 -14.89 -6.53 1.72
C TRP A 245 -16.11 -7.41 1.97
N SER A 246 -15.86 -8.69 2.24
CA SER A 246 -16.89 -9.61 2.69
C SER A 246 -17.11 -9.48 4.21
N LYS A 247 -18.29 -8.98 4.60
CA LYS A 247 -18.70 -8.89 6.01
C LYS A 247 -18.58 -10.23 6.75
N ASN A 248 -19.06 -11.31 6.13
CA ASN A 248 -18.95 -12.66 6.71
C ASN A 248 -17.49 -13.14 6.91
N LYS A 249 -16.55 -12.69 6.07
CA LYS A 249 -15.12 -13.00 6.25
C LYS A 249 -14.49 -12.12 7.33
N LEU A 250 -14.87 -10.84 7.42
CA LEU A 250 -14.46 -9.96 8.52
C LEU A 250 -14.96 -10.48 9.87
N ASP A 251 -16.19 -11.01 9.96
CA ASP A 251 -16.69 -11.65 11.18
C ASP A 251 -15.85 -12.87 11.58
N ARG A 252 -15.35 -13.65 10.59
CA ARG A 252 -14.42 -14.75 10.85
C ARG A 252 -13.05 -14.27 11.29
N LEU A 253 -12.57 -13.16 10.72
CA LEU A 253 -11.35 -12.50 11.17
C LEU A 253 -11.49 -12.02 12.62
N TYR A 254 -12.67 -11.50 13.00
CA TYR A 254 -12.98 -11.06 14.36
C TYR A 254 -12.90 -12.20 15.37
N ARG A 255 -13.51 -13.36 15.04
CA ARG A 255 -13.37 -14.57 15.86
C ARG A 255 -11.92 -15.02 15.97
N TYR A 256 -11.16 -14.98 14.88
CA TYR A 256 -9.73 -15.28 14.92
C TYR A 256 -8.94 -14.31 15.80
N ALA A 257 -9.30 -13.02 15.82
CA ALA A 257 -8.70 -12.04 16.72
C ALA A 257 -8.90 -12.43 18.20
N ILE A 258 -10.13 -12.81 18.58
CA ILE A 258 -10.45 -13.29 19.93
C ILE A 258 -9.67 -14.56 20.26
N ASP A 259 -9.80 -15.58 19.44
CA ASP A 259 -9.45 -16.96 19.80
C ASP A 259 -7.95 -17.24 19.66
N SER A 260 -7.23 -16.45 18.87
CA SER A 260 -5.87 -16.82 18.44
C SER A 260 -4.82 -15.72 18.56
N THR A 261 -5.19 -14.44 18.52
CA THR A 261 -4.15 -13.38 18.44
C THR A 261 -3.49 -13.09 19.77
N ASN A 262 -4.20 -13.22 20.90
CA ASN A 262 -3.82 -12.66 22.21
C ASN A 262 -3.62 -11.13 22.20
N ALA A 263 -3.97 -10.44 21.13
CA ALA A 263 -3.87 -8.99 21.06
C ALA A 263 -4.81 -8.35 22.11
N THR A 264 -4.48 -7.14 22.55
CA THR A 264 -5.33 -6.35 23.45
C THR A 264 -6.03 -5.20 22.72
N GLY A 265 -5.52 -4.82 21.55
CA GLY A 265 -6.24 -3.94 20.63
C GLY A 265 -5.80 -4.17 19.19
N ILE A 266 -6.74 -4.15 18.25
CA ILE A 266 -6.48 -4.17 16.80
C ILE A 266 -7.34 -3.09 16.15
N ILE A 267 -6.75 -2.38 15.19
CA ILE A 267 -7.46 -1.50 14.26
C ILE A 267 -6.95 -1.80 12.86
N VAL A 268 -7.87 -1.93 11.91
CA VAL A 268 -7.57 -1.91 10.48
C VAL A 268 -8.35 -0.76 9.87
N ILE A 269 -7.63 0.15 9.21
CA ILE A 269 -8.23 1.28 8.49
C ILE A 269 -8.02 1.13 7.00
N GLN A 270 -9.00 1.60 6.22
CA GLN A 270 -8.89 1.85 4.79
C GLN A 270 -9.48 3.24 4.51
N SER A 271 -8.78 4.08 3.73
CA SER A 271 -9.29 5.40 3.34
C SER A 271 -9.63 6.35 4.50
N GLY A 272 -9.03 6.15 5.67
CA GLY A 272 -9.30 6.96 6.86
C GLY A 272 -10.47 6.49 7.72
N LYS A 273 -11.12 5.36 7.37
CA LYS A 273 -12.18 4.72 8.16
C LYS A 273 -11.77 3.33 8.62
N MET A 274 -12.22 2.94 9.80
CA MET A 274 -12.00 1.59 10.33
C MET A 274 -12.89 0.59 9.58
N ILE A 275 -12.28 -0.46 9.06
CA ILE A 275 -13.00 -1.62 8.52
C ILE A 275 -13.09 -2.77 9.53
N PHE A 276 -12.26 -2.70 10.57
CA PHE A 276 -12.16 -3.70 11.62
C PHE A 276 -11.55 -3.09 12.88
N ASP A 277 -12.12 -3.41 14.03
CA ASP A 277 -11.54 -3.15 15.33
C ASP A 277 -11.75 -4.34 16.28
N TYR A 278 -10.93 -4.43 17.32
CA TYR A 278 -11.04 -5.44 18.37
C TYR A 278 -10.33 -4.96 19.64
N GLY A 279 -10.89 -5.29 20.81
CA GLY A 279 -10.31 -5.02 22.12
C GLY A 279 -10.40 -3.55 22.56
N ASP A 280 -9.71 -3.20 23.64
CA ASP A 280 -9.64 -1.81 24.09
C ASP A 280 -8.58 -1.05 23.27
N THR A 281 -9.08 -0.31 22.29
CA THR A 281 -8.24 0.46 21.38
C THR A 281 -7.72 1.77 21.97
N HIS A 282 -8.29 2.24 23.09
CA HIS A 282 -7.92 3.48 23.79
C HIS A 282 -6.80 3.24 24.81
N GLU A 283 -6.72 2.04 25.38
CA GLU A 283 -5.74 1.73 26.42
C GLU A 283 -4.30 2.05 25.99
N THR A 284 -3.58 2.85 26.77
CA THR A 284 -2.15 3.11 26.51
C THR A 284 -1.28 1.99 27.09
N SER A 285 -0.25 1.57 26.35
CA SER A 285 0.76 0.65 26.86
C SER A 285 2.09 0.76 26.14
N TYR A 286 3.15 0.24 26.75
CA TYR A 286 4.49 0.18 26.17
C TYR A 286 4.53 -0.56 24.82
N ILE A 287 5.03 0.10 23.77
CA ILE A 287 5.04 -0.43 22.38
C ILE A 287 6.39 -1.05 21.95
N ALA A 288 7.31 -1.26 22.89
CA ALA A 288 8.60 -1.90 22.63
C ALA A 288 9.37 -1.24 21.47
N SER A 289 9.88 -2.05 20.54
CA SER A 289 10.74 -1.58 19.44
C SER A 289 10.04 -0.74 18.37
N VAL A 290 8.72 -0.55 18.41
CA VAL A 290 8.02 0.41 17.53
C VAL A 290 8.58 1.82 17.71
N ARG A 291 9.10 2.16 18.90
CA ARG A 291 9.78 3.43 19.19
C ARG A 291 10.81 3.85 18.14
N LYS A 292 11.51 2.89 17.53
CA LYS A 292 12.60 3.16 16.59
C LYS A 292 12.06 3.78 15.29
N SER A 293 10.95 3.24 14.81
CA SER A 293 10.25 3.78 13.64
C SER A 293 9.68 5.17 13.92
N LEU A 294 9.20 5.43 15.14
CA LEU A 294 8.78 6.77 15.57
C LEU A 294 9.94 7.77 15.62
N LEU A 295 11.12 7.36 16.10
CA LEU A 295 12.31 8.21 16.03
C LEU A 295 12.71 8.48 14.58
N SER A 296 12.71 7.45 13.72
CA SER A 296 13.00 7.60 12.29
C SER A 296 12.09 8.64 11.63
N MET A 297 10.80 8.68 11.98
CA MET A 297 9.88 9.73 11.51
C MET A 297 10.33 11.13 11.92
N LEU A 298 10.74 11.32 13.17
CA LEU A 298 11.20 12.63 13.68
C LEU A 298 12.39 13.18 12.91
N TYR A 299 13.35 12.33 12.52
CA TYR A 299 14.53 12.77 11.79
C TYR A 299 14.21 13.53 10.49
N GLY A 300 13.05 13.30 9.88
CA GLY A 300 12.74 13.83 8.54
C GLY A 300 12.85 15.34 8.42
N ASN A 301 12.13 16.09 9.26
CA ASN A 301 12.13 17.55 9.22
C ASN A 301 13.53 18.11 9.48
N TYR A 302 14.24 17.57 10.48
CA TYR A 302 15.57 18.04 10.87
C TYR A 302 16.67 17.66 9.88
N VAL A 303 16.47 16.61 9.07
CA VAL A 303 17.38 16.30 7.96
C VAL A 303 17.08 17.21 6.77
N GLU A 304 15.81 17.48 6.48
CA GLU A 304 15.42 18.36 5.36
C GLU A 304 15.84 19.81 5.59
N ASP A 305 15.72 20.34 6.81
CA ASP A 305 16.12 21.71 7.16
C ASP A 305 17.63 21.88 7.41
N GLY A 306 18.39 20.77 7.42
CA GLY A 306 19.84 20.75 7.61
C GLY A 306 20.32 20.76 9.05
N THR A 307 19.42 20.76 10.05
CA THR A 307 19.77 20.66 11.48
C THR A 307 20.57 19.38 11.78
N ILE A 308 20.20 18.26 11.14
CA ILE A 308 20.89 16.98 11.24
C ILE A 308 21.55 16.65 9.91
N ASN A 309 22.88 16.72 9.85
CA ASN A 309 23.66 16.20 8.74
C ASN A 309 23.94 14.71 8.93
N LEU A 310 23.32 13.86 8.11
CA LEU A 310 23.45 12.40 8.21
C LEU A 310 24.86 11.85 7.99
N ASN A 311 25.76 12.61 7.37
CA ASN A 311 27.14 12.20 7.13
C ASN A 311 28.07 12.49 8.31
N LYS A 312 27.59 13.21 9.34
CA LYS A 312 28.40 13.53 10.52
C LYS A 312 28.76 12.23 11.25
N THR A 313 30.03 12.09 11.57
CA THR A 313 30.59 10.91 12.24
C THR A 313 30.39 10.99 13.76
N LEU A 314 30.47 9.84 14.44
CA LEU A 314 30.51 9.81 15.90
C LEU A 314 31.69 10.63 16.46
N GLN A 315 32.82 10.68 15.76
CA GLN A 315 33.96 11.53 16.12
C GLN A 315 33.62 13.02 16.09
N GLU A 316 33.04 13.51 15.00
CA GLU A 316 32.60 14.90 14.86
C GLU A 316 31.50 15.27 15.87
N LEU A 317 30.62 14.31 16.17
CA LEU A 317 29.61 14.42 17.21
C LEU A 317 30.20 14.35 18.63
N LYS A 318 31.49 14.03 18.80
CA LYS A 318 32.14 13.78 20.09
C LYS A 318 31.35 12.76 20.92
N ILE A 319 30.95 11.66 20.27
CA ILE A 319 30.26 10.55 20.90
C ILE A 319 31.28 9.50 21.32
N ASP A 320 31.15 9.08 22.57
CA ASP A 320 31.87 7.97 23.16
C ASP A 320 30.91 7.23 24.11
N ASP A 321 31.33 6.13 24.72
CA ASP A 321 30.50 5.42 25.69
C ASP A 321 31.34 4.78 26.82
N VAL A 322 30.66 4.07 27.73
CA VAL A 322 31.27 3.35 28.85
C VAL A 322 32.34 2.39 28.32
N GLY A 323 33.61 2.61 28.71
CA GLY A 323 34.73 1.78 28.28
C GLY A 323 35.36 2.17 26.93
N GLY A 324 34.85 3.21 26.27
CA GLY A 324 35.45 3.79 25.07
C GLY A 324 35.05 3.11 23.76
N LEU A 325 34.85 3.91 22.72
CA LEU A 325 34.74 3.47 21.32
C LEU A 325 36.13 3.40 20.65
N LEU A 326 36.31 2.41 19.79
CA LEU A 326 37.50 2.28 18.95
C LEU A 326 37.58 3.44 17.94
N ASN A 327 38.78 3.77 17.45
CA ASN A 327 38.92 4.81 16.44
C ASN A 327 38.12 4.50 15.16
N SER A 328 38.13 3.24 14.71
CA SER A 328 37.35 2.80 13.55
C SER A 328 35.83 2.86 13.79
N GLU A 329 35.37 2.63 15.02
CA GLU A 329 33.96 2.77 15.38
C GLU A 329 33.51 4.25 15.39
N LYS A 330 34.43 5.17 15.71
CA LYS A 330 34.14 6.61 15.72
C LYS A 330 33.94 7.21 14.32
N GLU A 331 34.33 6.50 13.27
CA GLU A 331 34.10 6.89 11.87
C GLU A 331 32.65 6.66 11.43
N ALA A 332 31.84 5.93 12.20
CA ALA A 332 30.46 5.66 11.85
C ALA A 332 29.63 6.94 11.75
N THR A 333 28.84 7.06 10.69
CA THR A 333 27.97 8.22 10.45
C THR A 333 26.61 8.06 11.12
N ILE A 334 25.87 9.17 11.27
CA ILE A 334 24.46 9.11 11.68
C ILE A 334 23.65 8.19 10.74
N LEU A 335 23.91 8.22 9.44
CA LEU A 335 23.23 7.32 8.49
C LEU A 335 23.50 5.84 8.81
N ASP A 336 24.74 5.48 9.11
CA ASP A 336 25.10 4.10 9.46
C ASP A 336 24.39 3.64 10.74
N ILE A 337 24.27 4.54 11.72
CA ILE A 337 23.50 4.32 12.95
C ILE A 337 22.02 4.09 12.64
N LEU A 338 21.40 4.93 11.80
CA LEU A 338 19.99 4.77 11.41
C LEU A 338 19.72 3.47 10.62
N GLN A 339 20.73 2.97 9.93
CA GLN A 339 20.70 1.70 9.20
C GLN A 339 21.03 0.48 10.07
N SER A 340 21.52 0.68 11.30
CA SER A 340 22.04 -0.38 12.17
C SER A 340 23.25 -1.10 11.53
N LYS A 341 24.13 -0.32 10.89
CA LYS A 341 25.34 -0.75 10.18
C LYS A 341 26.60 -0.04 10.68
N SER A 342 26.59 0.50 11.90
CA SER A 342 27.68 1.34 12.42
C SER A 342 29.02 0.60 12.61
N GLY A 343 28.99 -0.73 12.72
CA GLY A 343 30.15 -1.51 13.16
C GLY A 343 30.43 -1.42 14.66
N VAL A 344 29.60 -0.71 15.43
CA VAL A 344 29.75 -0.54 16.88
C VAL A 344 29.05 -1.68 17.63
N PHE A 345 29.79 -2.75 17.92
CA PHE A 345 29.27 -3.93 18.63
C PHE A 345 29.39 -3.79 20.15
N HIS A 346 28.88 -2.67 20.66
CA HIS A 346 28.95 -2.29 22.07
C HIS A 346 27.69 -2.74 22.86
N PRO A 347 27.81 -3.17 24.13
CA PRO A 347 26.64 -3.43 24.96
C PRO A 347 25.70 -2.22 25.05
N ALA A 348 24.40 -2.45 24.85
CA ALA A 348 23.39 -1.40 24.98
C ALA A 348 22.88 -1.29 26.43
N SER A 349 22.49 -0.07 26.84
CA SER A 349 21.84 0.16 28.14
C SER A 349 20.51 -0.60 28.28
N ASN A 350 19.83 -0.82 27.16
CA ASN A 350 18.62 -1.63 27.10
C ASN A 350 18.75 -2.61 25.91
N PRO A 351 19.18 -3.86 26.15
CA PRO A 351 19.47 -4.82 25.08
C PRO A 351 18.22 -5.25 24.30
N GLY A 352 18.43 -5.74 23.09
CA GLY A 352 17.41 -6.16 22.13
C GLY A 352 17.31 -7.68 21.95
N GLY A 353 18.28 -8.45 22.48
CA GLY A 353 18.31 -9.91 22.42
C GLY A 353 19.09 -10.49 21.23
N ASN A 354 19.78 -9.65 20.46
CA ASN A 354 20.62 -10.06 19.32
C ASN A 354 22.13 -9.83 19.58
N GLU A 355 22.49 -9.39 20.78
CA GLU A 355 23.88 -9.10 21.16
C GLU A 355 24.78 -10.34 21.10
N TRP A 356 24.22 -11.54 21.27
CA TRP A 356 24.96 -12.79 21.13
C TRP A 356 25.35 -13.13 19.68
N LEU A 357 24.81 -12.40 18.68
CA LEU A 357 25.22 -12.46 17.27
C LEU A 357 26.32 -11.45 16.94
N PHE A 358 26.74 -10.61 17.88
CA PHE A 358 27.70 -9.56 17.61
C PHE A 358 29.05 -10.17 17.19
N PRO A 359 29.62 -9.73 16.06
CA PRO A 359 31.03 -9.96 15.76
C PRO A 359 31.93 -9.30 16.81
N GLU A 360 33.21 -9.65 16.78
CA GLU A 360 34.21 -8.93 17.56
C GLU A 360 34.29 -7.45 17.11
N ARG A 361 34.46 -6.54 18.07
CA ARG A 361 34.57 -5.09 17.81
C ARG A 361 35.73 -4.80 16.85
N GLY A 362 35.53 -3.85 15.94
CA GLY A 362 36.53 -3.47 14.94
C GLY A 362 36.69 -4.44 13.75
N THR A 363 35.93 -5.54 13.70
CA THR A 363 36.03 -6.50 12.57
C THR A 363 35.14 -6.17 11.37
N LYS A 364 34.28 -5.15 11.49
CA LYS A 364 33.37 -4.69 10.43
C LYS A 364 33.50 -3.18 10.29
N GLU A 365 33.71 -2.72 9.07
CA GLU A 365 33.73 -1.31 8.72
C GLU A 365 32.32 -0.72 8.79
N SER A 366 32.21 0.57 9.13
CA SER A 366 30.93 1.26 9.16
C SER A 366 30.24 1.23 7.79
N GLY A 367 28.91 1.09 7.80
CA GLY A 367 28.07 1.04 6.60
C GLY A 367 28.03 -0.33 5.90
N THR A 368 28.88 -1.28 6.29
CA THR A 368 29.06 -2.55 5.53
C THR A 368 28.26 -3.74 6.05
N PHE A 369 28.00 -3.80 7.36
CA PHE A 369 27.42 -4.99 7.99
C PHE A 369 26.22 -4.64 8.86
N PHE A 370 25.05 -5.14 8.45
CA PHE A 370 23.85 -5.01 9.26
C PHE A 370 23.84 -6.01 10.40
N ILE A 371 23.50 -5.55 11.59
CA ILE A 371 23.01 -6.40 12.67
C ILE A 371 22.02 -5.59 13.49
N TYR A 372 20.92 -6.21 13.95
CA TYR A 372 19.94 -5.50 14.76
C TYR A 372 20.56 -5.11 16.11
N ASN A 373 20.98 -3.86 16.23
CA ASN A 373 21.85 -3.38 17.28
C ASN A 373 21.13 -2.34 18.15
N ASN A 374 20.73 -2.72 19.37
CA ASN A 374 20.06 -1.77 20.27
C ASN A 374 20.96 -0.64 20.76
N TRP A 375 22.29 -0.75 20.65
CA TRP A 375 23.19 0.37 20.92
C TRP A 375 22.99 1.47 19.88
N ASP A 376 23.06 1.13 18.57
CA ASP A 376 22.79 2.05 17.46
C ASP A 376 21.45 2.77 17.64
N PHE A 377 20.40 1.99 17.91
CA PHE A 377 19.07 2.57 18.05
C PHE A 377 18.91 3.46 19.29
N ASN A 378 19.70 3.26 20.35
CA ASN A 378 19.66 4.10 21.54
C ASN A 378 20.48 5.39 21.34
N VAL A 379 21.69 5.27 20.79
CA VAL A 379 22.53 6.43 20.50
C VAL A 379 21.91 7.32 19.42
N ALA A 380 21.15 6.77 18.48
CA ALA A 380 20.32 7.56 17.56
C ALA A 380 19.38 8.52 18.30
N GLY A 381 18.74 8.06 19.37
CA GLY A 381 17.89 8.92 20.19
C GLY A 381 18.70 10.05 20.84
N TYR A 382 19.87 9.72 21.38
CA TYR A 382 20.76 10.73 21.96
C TYR A 382 21.27 11.74 20.92
N ILE A 383 21.67 11.27 19.74
CA ILE A 383 22.12 12.10 18.61
C ILE A 383 21.02 13.09 18.22
N PHE A 384 19.78 12.61 18.09
CA PHE A 384 18.64 13.47 17.79
C PHE A 384 18.54 14.63 18.81
N GLU A 385 18.57 14.34 20.11
CA GLU A 385 18.46 15.39 21.13
C GLU A 385 19.66 16.32 21.14
N LYS A 386 20.86 15.78 20.89
CA LYS A 386 22.10 16.55 20.84
C LYS A 386 22.13 17.55 19.70
N GLU A 387 21.75 17.13 18.50
CA GLU A 387 21.79 17.98 17.30
C GLU A 387 20.61 18.96 17.25
N THR A 388 19.43 18.56 17.74
CA THR A 388 18.23 19.42 17.71
C THR A 388 18.09 20.30 18.95
N GLY A 389 18.74 19.96 20.06
CA GLY A 389 18.50 20.58 21.37
C GLY A 389 17.14 20.28 21.98
N LYS A 390 16.34 19.40 21.37
CA LYS A 390 14.98 19.07 21.81
C LYS A 390 14.92 17.70 22.48
N ASN A 391 14.05 17.55 23.47
CA ASN A 391 13.71 16.22 23.97
C ASN A 391 12.90 15.44 22.93
N ILE A 392 13.16 14.15 22.75
CA ILE A 392 12.45 13.28 21.78
C ILE A 392 10.94 13.35 21.95
N TYR A 393 10.45 13.34 23.19
CA TYR A 393 9.01 13.27 23.44
C TYR A 393 8.32 14.63 23.21
N ASP A 394 9.00 15.73 23.52
CA ASP A 394 8.48 17.09 23.27
C ASP A 394 8.46 17.37 21.75
N ALA A 395 9.50 16.92 21.04
CA ALA A 395 9.53 16.97 19.57
C ALA A 395 8.45 16.07 18.96
N PHE A 396 8.24 14.85 19.48
CA PHE A 396 7.18 13.97 18.98
C PHE A 396 5.78 14.54 19.21
N GLU A 397 5.53 15.13 20.38
CA GLU A 397 4.27 15.79 20.71
C GLU A 397 3.97 16.92 19.72
N SER A 398 4.88 17.89 19.62
CA SER A 398 4.68 19.09 18.80
C SER A 398 4.79 18.86 17.29
N ASP A 399 5.74 18.06 16.83
CA ASP A 399 6.03 17.88 15.41
C ASP A 399 5.13 16.81 14.76
N ILE A 400 4.48 15.94 15.55
CA ILE A 400 3.69 14.82 15.02
C ILE A 400 2.35 14.69 15.74
N ALA A 401 2.34 14.42 17.05
CA ALA A 401 1.15 13.99 17.77
C ALA A 401 0.02 15.03 17.73
N ASP A 402 0.35 16.30 17.98
CA ASP A 402 -0.60 17.41 17.94
C ASP A 402 -1.16 17.63 16.54
N LYS A 403 -0.30 17.50 15.52
CA LYS A 403 -0.65 17.74 14.11
C LYS A 403 -1.58 16.67 13.53
N ILE A 404 -1.46 15.43 14.01
CA ILE A 404 -2.30 14.32 13.55
C ILE A 404 -3.41 13.94 14.54
N GLY A 405 -3.57 14.75 15.60
CA GLY A 405 -4.66 14.62 16.57
C GLY A 405 -4.60 13.33 17.36
N PHE A 406 -3.46 13.03 18.00
CA PHE A 406 -3.37 11.95 18.98
C PHE A 406 -4.39 12.13 20.10
N GLN A 407 -5.00 11.03 20.52
CA GLN A 407 -6.15 11.08 21.44
C GLN A 407 -5.79 10.68 22.87
N GLN A 408 -4.83 9.77 23.04
CA GLN A 408 -4.43 9.26 24.36
C GLN A 408 -2.96 9.54 24.67
N TRP A 409 -2.37 10.49 23.94
CA TRP A 409 -1.03 10.96 24.25
C TRP A 409 -0.97 11.52 25.67
N ASP A 410 0.01 11.03 26.42
CA ASP A 410 0.31 11.52 27.75
C ASP A 410 1.83 11.60 27.88
N ARG A 411 2.32 12.83 27.86
CA ARG A 411 3.74 13.14 27.94
C ARG A 411 4.39 12.62 29.22
N SER A 412 3.64 12.52 30.32
CA SER A 412 4.13 12.07 31.63
C SER A 412 4.44 10.56 31.68
N LYS A 413 3.81 9.77 30.81
CA LYS A 413 4.07 8.33 30.67
C LYS A 413 5.33 8.03 29.86
N GLN A 414 5.82 9.00 29.08
CA GLN A 414 6.96 8.80 28.20
C GLN A 414 8.27 8.97 28.98
N LYS A 415 9.06 7.91 29.06
CA LYS A 415 10.28 7.91 29.89
C LYS A 415 11.40 7.09 29.29
N LYS A 416 12.62 7.59 29.43
CA LYS A 416 13.84 6.85 29.06
C LYS A 416 14.25 5.93 30.19
N SER A 417 14.71 4.72 29.87
CA SER A 417 15.33 3.82 30.85
C SER A 417 16.38 2.92 30.22
N GLY A 418 17.18 2.28 31.08
CA GLY A 418 18.30 1.43 30.71
C GLY A 418 19.35 1.39 31.81
N ASP A 419 20.19 0.37 31.78
CA ASP A 419 21.35 0.18 32.65
C ASP A 419 22.51 1.07 32.17
N THR A 420 22.69 2.21 32.83
CA THR A 420 23.73 3.18 32.47
C THR A 420 25.14 2.76 32.88
N THR A 421 25.28 1.64 33.60
CA THR A 421 26.61 1.07 33.87
C THR A 421 27.18 0.34 32.66
N LYS A 422 26.33 -0.01 31.67
CA LYS A 422 26.73 -0.65 30.41
C LYS A 422 26.88 0.33 29.25
N SER A 423 26.04 1.36 29.21
CA SER A 423 26.06 2.40 28.17
C SER A 423 25.30 3.62 28.66
N GLN A 424 25.81 4.82 28.41
CA GLN A 424 25.15 6.06 28.81
C GLN A 424 23.87 6.34 28.00
N PHE A 425 23.70 5.71 26.84
CA PHE A 425 22.58 5.97 25.93
C PHE A 425 21.35 5.14 26.29
N LYS A 426 20.43 5.74 27.06
CA LYS A 426 19.15 5.13 27.46
C LYS A 426 18.22 4.90 26.28
N ALA A 427 17.39 3.85 26.36
CA ALA A 427 16.30 3.67 25.41
C ALA A 427 15.16 4.66 25.70
N TYR A 428 14.57 5.23 24.64
CA TYR A 428 13.42 6.14 24.68
C TYR A 428 12.10 5.37 24.54
N HIS A 429 11.52 4.93 25.65
CA HIS A 429 10.30 4.11 25.61
C HIS A 429 9.07 4.96 25.31
N PHE A 430 8.17 4.42 24.48
CA PHE A 430 6.89 5.03 24.15
C PHE A 430 5.73 4.20 24.71
N GLU A 431 4.71 4.86 25.23
CA GLU A 431 3.41 4.30 25.54
C GLU A 431 2.34 4.93 24.64
N LEU A 432 1.67 4.11 23.82
CA LEU A 432 0.64 4.56 22.88
C LEU A 432 -0.63 3.70 22.97
N SER A 433 -1.76 4.28 22.55
CA SER A 433 -2.99 3.56 22.28
C SER A 433 -2.94 2.90 20.89
N THR A 434 -3.87 1.97 20.62
CA THR A 434 -3.94 1.35 19.29
C THR A 434 -4.43 2.34 18.24
N ARG A 435 -5.29 3.29 18.65
CA ARG A 435 -5.81 4.38 17.79
C ARG A 435 -4.72 5.35 17.36
N ASP A 436 -3.83 5.71 18.28
CA ASP A 436 -2.69 6.58 17.99
C ASP A 436 -1.63 5.86 17.13
N MET A 437 -1.43 4.56 17.36
CA MET A 437 -0.64 3.72 16.45
C MET A 437 -1.22 3.69 15.02
N ALA A 438 -2.55 3.65 14.86
CA ALA A 438 -3.19 3.73 13.55
C ALA A 438 -2.99 5.10 12.88
N ARG A 439 -2.99 6.21 13.65
CA ARG A 439 -2.72 7.56 13.12
C ARG A 439 -1.30 7.68 12.58
N VAL A 440 -0.32 7.16 13.31
CA VAL A 440 1.08 7.05 12.84
C VAL A 440 1.14 6.33 11.50
N GLY A 441 0.52 5.15 11.42
CA GLY A 441 0.53 4.38 10.18
C GLY A 441 -0.18 5.11 9.04
N TYR A 442 -1.28 5.83 9.32
CA TYR A 442 -2.03 6.57 8.31
C TYR A 442 -1.27 7.78 7.78
N LEU A 443 -0.58 8.50 8.66
CA LEU A 443 0.35 9.57 8.27
C LEU A 443 1.42 9.03 7.30
N MET A 444 2.02 7.88 7.64
CA MET A 444 3.03 7.25 6.79
C MET A 444 2.44 6.75 5.47
N LEU A 445 1.25 6.15 5.47
CA LEU A 445 0.52 5.74 4.25
C LEU A 445 0.25 6.92 3.32
N ARG A 446 -0.02 8.10 3.89
CA ARG A 446 -0.22 9.38 3.19
C ARG A 446 1.09 10.13 2.91
N LYS A 447 2.23 9.43 2.92
CA LYS A 447 3.56 9.99 2.61
C LYS A 447 3.91 11.22 3.46
N GLY A 448 3.53 11.19 4.73
CA GLY A 448 3.81 12.27 5.69
C GLY A 448 2.83 13.45 5.61
N LYS A 449 1.78 13.37 4.80
CA LYS A 449 0.74 14.40 4.71
C LYS A 449 -0.47 14.06 5.60
N TRP A 450 -0.91 15.01 6.42
CA TRP A 450 -2.13 14.92 7.21
C TRP A 450 -3.08 16.06 6.86
N LYS A 451 -4.29 15.74 6.38
CA LYS A 451 -5.21 16.72 5.77
C LYS A 451 -4.44 17.58 4.73
N ASN A 452 -4.32 18.88 4.99
CA ASN A 452 -3.63 19.83 4.10
C ASN A 452 -2.18 20.13 4.53
N GLU A 453 -1.68 19.53 5.61
CA GLU A 453 -0.36 19.80 6.16
C GLU A 453 0.64 18.69 5.81
N GLN A 454 1.84 19.07 5.37
CA GLN A 454 2.97 18.15 5.26
C GLN A 454 3.69 18.07 6.61
N VAL A 455 3.43 17.01 7.38
CA VAL A 455 3.95 16.83 8.75
C VAL A 455 5.36 16.26 8.74
N ILE A 456 5.63 15.30 7.84
CA ILE A 456 6.95 14.69 7.62
C ILE A 456 7.27 14.81 6.14
N PRO A 457 8.50 15.13 5.70
CA PRO A 457 8.78 15.33 4.29
C PRO A 457 8.53 14.04 3.49
N SER A 458 7.85 14.14 2.35
CA SER A 458 7.51 12.96 1.55
C SER A 458 8.75 12.22 1.05
N SER A 459 9.82 12.97 0.75
CA SER A 459 11.15 12.46 0.40
C SER A 459 11.76 11.63 1.53
N TRP A 460 11.59 12.05 2.78
CA TRP A 460 12.05 11.31 3.95
C TRP A 460 11.23 10.06 4.21
N VAL A 461 9.91 10.12 4.04
CA VAL A 461 9.07 8.92 4.14
C VAL A 461 9.52 7.87 3.13
N GLU A 462 9.75 8.27 1.87
CA GLU A 462 10.28 7.37 0.85
C GLU A 462 11.67 6.83 1.19
N ARG A 463 12.60 7.68 1.63
CA ARG A 463 13.96 7.26 2.00
C ARG A 463 13.97 6.32 3.20
N SER A 464 13.22 6.64 4.26
CA SER A 464 13.21 5.86 5.50
C SER A 464 12.54 4.50 5.35
N THR A 465 11.65 4.37 4.36
CA THR A 465 10.95 3.11 4.02
C THR A 465 11.52 2.42 2.78
N SER A 466 12.62 2.93 2.22
CA SER A 466 13.38 2.26 1.17
C SER A 466 14.35 1.23 1.75
N ILE A 467 14.64 0.19 0.97
CA ILE A 467 15.47 -0.91 1.42
C ILE A 467 16.94 -0.49 1.55
N THR A 468 17.52 -0.74 2.71
CA THR A 468 18.95 -0.53 3.02
C THR A 468 19.67 -1.84 3.29
N THR A 469 18.93 -2.85 3.76
CA THR A 469 19.40 -4.23 3.88
C THR A 469 18.29 -5.16 3.42
N SER A 470 18.54 -5.91 2.36
CA SER A 470 17.59 -6.85 1.78
C SER A 470 17.27 -8.03 2.69
N TYR A 471 16.14 -8.68 2.42
CA TYR A 471 15.79 -9.95 3.04
C TYR A 471 16.90 -11.01 2.84
N ALA A 472 17.52 -11.05 1.66
CA ALA A 472 18.61 -11.97 1.34
C ALA A 472 19.88 -11.68 2.16
N GLU A 473 20.18 -10.41 2.44
CA GLU A 473 21.30 -10.02 3.29
C GLU A 473 21.03 -10.33 4.77
N MET A 474 19.80 -10.13 5.25
CA MET A 474 19.40 -10.51 6.62
C MET A 474 19.72 -11.98 6.92
N TYR A 475 19.52 -12.87 5.95
CA TYR A 475 19.83 -14.30 6.07
C TYR A 475 21.32 -14.62 6.18
N LYS A 476 22.19 -13.74 5.68
CA LYS A 476 23.64 -13.89 5.86
C LYS A 476 24.06 -13.56 7.29
N VAL A 477 23.32 -12.66 7.95
CA VAL A 477 23.58 -12.21 9.33
C VAL A 477 23.05 -13.22 10.35
N ASP A 478 21.81 -13.68 10.17
CA ASP A 478 21.20 -14.69 11.05
C ASP A 478 20.63 -15.84 10.21
N PRO A 479 21.42 -16.92 10.01
CA PRO A 479 20.98 -18.07 9.23
C PRO A 479 19.73 -18.77 9.78
N ARG A 480 19.40 -18.60 11.06
CA ARG A 480 18.22 -19.22 11.68
C ARG A 480 16.92 -18.67 11.11
N LEU A 481 16.95 -17.47 10.53
CA LEU A 481 15.80 -16.88 9.86
C LEU A 481 15.30 -17.75 8.69
N LYS A 482 16.12 -18.66 8.14
CA LYS A 482 15.69 -19.67 7.15
C LYS A 482 14.68 -20.67 7.73
N ASN A 483 14.75 -20.94 9.03
CA ASN A 483 13.87 -21.88 9.72
C ASN A 483 12.59 -21.20 10.24
N TRP A 484 12.43 -19.90 9.99
CA TRP A 484 11.29 -19.10 10.41
C TRP A 484 10.47 -18.72 9.18
N PRO A 485 9.51 -19.57 8.77
CA PRO A 485 8.78 -19.38 7.50
C PRO A 485 7.98 -18.07 7.43
N TRP A 486 7.71 -17.47 8.60
CA TRP A 486 7.04 -16.18 8.79
C TRP A 486 7.96 -14.96 8.65
N TRP A 487 9.28 -15.13 8.61
CA TRP A 487 10.18 -14.01 8.38
C TRP A 487 10.10 -13.59 6.91
N LYS A 488 9.68 -12.35 6.65
CA LYS A 488 9.48 -11.83 5.29
C LYS A 488 10.18 -10.48 5.02
N TRP A 489 11.04 -10.03 5.94
CA TRP A 489 11.46 -8.65 5.99
C TRP A 489 12.94 -8.42 5.64
N GLY A 490 13.18 -7.42 4.81
CA GLY A 490 14.39 -6.61 4.83
C GLY A 490 14.24 -5.44 5.81
N GLN A 491 15.08 -4.43 5.66
CA GLN A 491 15.15 -3.28 6.57
C GLN A 491 15.42 -1.99 5.79
N GLY A 492 14.81 -0.89 6.25
CA GLY A 492 15.10 0.48 5.86
C GLY A 492 15.71 1.28 7.02
N LEU A 493 15.42 2.58 7.11
CA LEU A 493 15.86 3.40 8.26
C LEU A 493 14.93 3.16 9.44
N MET A 494 15.22 2.13 10.24
CA MET A 494 14.42 1.67 11.38
C MET A 494 12.98 1.22 11.06
N TRP A 495 12.69 0.91 9.80
CA TRP A 495 11.45 0.26 9.35
C TRP A 495 11.73 -1.13 8.78
N ARG A 496 10.85 -2.11 9.03
CA ARG A 496 10.93 -3.41 8.35
C ARG A 496 10.25 -3.32 6.99
N ILE A 497 10.93 -3.75 5.95
CA ILE A 497 10.42 -3.69 4.56
C ILE A 497 9.98 -5.08 4.15
N TRP A 498 8.77 -5.25 3.60
CA TRP A 498 8.34 -6.53 3.06
C TRP A 498 9.05 -6.77 1.74
N ASP A 499 10.06 -7.64 1.75
CA ASP A 499 11.02 -7.84 0.66
C ASP A 499 11.32 -9.33 0.35
N SER A 500 10.59 -10.26 0.98
CA SER A 500 10.75 -11.68 0.65
C SER A 500 10.33 -11.96 -0.80
N PRO A 501 11.04 -12.85 -1.53
CA PRO A 501 10.72 -13.16 -2.93
C PRO A 501 9.35 -13.82 -3.13
N ASN A 502 8.79 -14.42 -2.07
CA ASN A 502 7.51 -15.15 -2.12
C ASN A 502 6.35 -14.33 -1.51
N LEU A 503 6.41 -13.01 -1.58
CA LEU A 503 5.33 -12.15 -1.10
C LEU A 503 4.11 -12.19 -2.01
N SER A 504 2.94 -12.12 -1.40
CA SER A 504 1.71 -11.89 -2.16
C SER A 504 1.71 -10.47 -2.75
N PRO A 505 1.05 -10.24 -3.90
CA PRO A 505 1.02 -8.92 -4.55
C PRO A 505 0.49 -7.80 -3.65
N GLU A 506 -0.37 -8.15 -2.69
CA GLU A 506 -0.89 -7.24 -1.67
C GLU A 506 0.23 -6.58 -0.85
N PHE A 507 1.37 -7.24 -0.62
CA PHE A 507 2.48 -6.62 0.14
C PHE A 507 3.38 -5.70 -0.69
N LYS A 508 3.07 -5.41 -1.96
CA LYS A 508 3.89 -4.55 -2.82
C LYS A 508 4.07 -3.16 -2.18
N GLY A 509 5.32 -2.84 -1.81
CA GLY A 509 5.68 -1.58 -1.16
C GLY A 509 5.25 -1.48 0.31
N ALA A 510 4.83 -2.59 0.94
CA ALA A 510 4.46 -2.59 2.34
C ALA A 510 5.70 -2.46 3.25
N TYR A 511 5.48 -1.86 4.42
CA TYR A 511 6.48 -1.75 5.48
C TYR A 511 5.81 -1.76 6.85
N THR A 512 6.57 -2.11 7.88
CA THR A 512 6.04 -2.36 9.23
C THR A 512 6.99 -1.87 10.31
N ALA A 513 6.45 -1.20 11.32
CA ALA A 513 7.10 -1.06 12.62
C ALA A 513 6.75 -2.27 13.49
N THR A 514 7.75 -2.91 14.12
CA THR A 514 7.54 -4.11 14.96
C THR A 514 8.08 -3.92 16.36
N GLY A 515 7.29 -4.31 17.37
CA GLY A 515 7.68 -4.35 18.78
C GLY A 515 7.62 -5.77 19.35
N ASN A 516 8.41 -6.01 20.40
CA ASN A 516 8.32 -7.24 21.17
C ASN A 516 6.92 -7.44 21.75
N ALA A 517 6.56 -8.70 21.99
CA ALA A 517 5.26 -9.15 22.48
C ALA A 517 4.05 -8.97 21.54
N GLY A 518 4.25 -8.44 20.33
CA GLY A 518 3.19 -8.28 19.32
C GLY A 518 2.68 -6.86 19.24
N GLN A 519 3.56 -5.94 18.81
CA GLN A 519 3.19 -4.57 18.45
C GLN A 519 3.48 -4.38 16.97
N TYR A 520 2.49 -4.00 16.19
CA TYR A 520 2.63 -3.80 14.75
C TYR A 520 1.95 -2.51 14.31
N ILE A 521 2.65 -1.74 13.51
CA ILE A 521 2.06 -0.71 12.64
C ILE A 521 2.47 -1.12 11.23
N THR A 522 1.57 -1.78 10.50
CA THR A 522 1.82 -2.25 9.13
C THR A 522 1.08 -1.36 8.14
N ILE A 523 1.82 -0.84 7.17
CA ILE A 523 1.31 0.02 6.11
C ILE A 523 1.35 -0.78 4.81
N ILE A 524 0.23 -0.81 4.10
CA ILE A 524 0.05 -1.55 2.84
C ILE A 524 -0.46 -0.59 1.76
N PRO A 525 0.44 0.13 1.06
CA PRO A 525 0.05 1.16 0.11
C PRO A 525 -0.77 0.65 -1.08
N SER A 526 -0.49 -0.56 -1.55
CA SER A 526 -1.18 -1.24 -2.65
C SER A 526 -2.68 -1.47 -2.41
N MET A 527 -3.14 -1.43 -1.16
CA MET A 527 -4.54 -1.64 -0.77
C MET A 527 -5.14 -0.43 -0.04
N ASP A 528 -4.35 0.62 0.19
CA ASP A 528 -4.67 1.75 1.05
C ASP A 528 -5.01 1.37 2.50
N ILE A 529 -4.27 0.43 3.09
CA ILE A 529 -4.58 -0.11 4.42
C ILE A 529 -3.48 0.19 5.43
N VAL A 530 -3.89 0.46 6.67
CA VAL A 530 -3.01 0.40 7.85
C VAL A 530 -3.59 -0.59 8.85
N ILE A 531 -2.71 -1.41 9.42
CA ILE A 531 -3.02 -2.31 10.54
C ILE A 531 -2.22 -1.85 11.74
N ALA A 532 -2.91 -1.48 12.82
CA ALA A 532 -2.34 -1.28 14.13
C ALA A 532 -2.76 -2.45 15.04
N LEU A 533 -1.80 -3.25 15.50
CA LEU A 533 -2.03 -4.33 16.45
C LEU A 533 -1.17 -4.09 17.68
N LYS A 534 -1.79 -4.12 18.86
CA LYS A 534 -1.14 -3.90 20.15
C LYS A 534 -1.41 -5.05 21.10
N THR A 535 -0.39 -5.45 21.86
CA THR A 535 -0.50 -6.47 22.89
C THR A 535 0.10 -5.98 24.20
N LYS A 536 -0.73 -5.71 25.20
CA LYS A 536 -0.25 -5.28 26.51
C LYS A 536 0.40 -6.45 27.25
N ALA A 537 1.72 -6.56 27.13
CA ALA A 537 2.51 -7.69 27.61
C ALA A 537 2.41 -7.94 29.13
N VAL A 538 2.15 -6.89 29.92
CA VAL A 538 1.97 -7.01 31.38
C VAL A 538 0.76 -7.86 31.77
N TYR A 539 -0.16 -8.15 30.83
CA TYR A 539 -1.25 -9.10 31.03
C TYR A 539 -0.84 -10.56 30.79
N GLY A 540 0.46 -10.85 30.62
CA GLY A 540 0.95 -12.19 30.31
C GLY A 540 0.61 -12.66 28.89
N ARG A 541 0.22 -11.74 28.01
CA ARG A 541 -0.19 -12.02 26.63
C ARG A 541 0.93 -11.77 25.63
N ARG A 542 0.90 -12.50 24.51
CA ARG A 542 1.82 -12.32 23.39
C ARG A 542 1.15 -12.71 22.07
N THR A 543 1.17 -11.79 21.11
CA THR A 543 0.91 -12.12 19.71
C THR A 543 2.24 -12.47 19.04
N ASN A 544 2.39 -13.74 18.67
CA ASN A 544 3.55 -14.21 17.91
C ASN A 544 3.45 -13.79 16.45
N LYS A 545 4.59 -13.81 15.74
CA LYS A 545 4.67 -13.28 14.37
C LYS A 545 3.91 -14.15 13.36
N GLU A 546 3.91 -15.46 13.53
CA GLU A 546 3.14 -16.43 12.75
C GLU A 546 1.62 -16.15 12.83
N VAL A 547 1.17 -15.83 14.05
CA VAL A 547 -0.23 -15.50 14.32
C VAL A 547 -0.60 -14.19 13.64
N TYR A 548 0.30 -13.20 13.68
CA TYR A 548 0.09 -11.94 12.97
C TYR A 548 0.08 -12.12 11.44
N GLU A 549 1.00 -12.89 10.87
CA GLU A 549 1.00 -13.20 9.43
C GLU A 549 -0.31 -13.89 9.02
N LYS A 550 -0.79 -14.85 9.81
CA LYS A 550 -2.07 -15.52 9.58
C LYS A 550 -3.27 -14.55 9.70
N PHE A 551 -3.21 -13.57 10.61
CA PHE A 551 -4.20 -12.49 10.68
C PHE A 551 -4.22 -11.69 9.37
N LEU A 552 -3.06 -11.27 8.85
CA LEU A 552 -2.96 -10.54 7.58
C LEU A 552 -3.50 -11.36 6.40
N MET A 553 -3.16 -12.66 6.31
CA MET A 553 -3.68 -13.53 5.25
C MET A 553 -5.20 -13.68 5.30
N LYS A 554 -5.79 -13.78 6.51
CA LYS A 554 -7.24 -13.80 6.69
C LYS A 554 -7.90 -12.47 6.35
N LEU A 555 -7.23 -11.36 6.65
CA LEU A 555 -7.67 -10.03 6.23
C LEU A 555 -7.69 -9.95 4.70
N PHE A 556 -6.64 -10.36 4.00
CA PHE A 556 -6.63 -10.33 2.53
C PHE A 556 -7.67 -11.27 1.91
N ASP A 557 -7.92 -12.44 2.51
CA ASP A 557 -9.04 -13.28 2.10
C ASP A 557 -10.38 -12.54 2.25
N ALA A 558 -10.54 -11.70 3.28
CA ALA A 558 -11.75 -10.92 3.48
C ALA A 558 -12.00 -9.85 2.40
N LYS A 559 -10.97 -9.46 1.63
CA LYS A 559 -11.07 -8.54 0.50
C LYS A 559 -11.49 -9.23 -0.81
N LYS A 560 -11.51 -10.57 -0.84
CA LYS A 560 -11.75 -11.40 -2.03
C LYS A 560 -13.15 -11.96 -2.09
#